data_AF-A0A2I0M1B1-F1
#
_entry.id   AF-A0A2I0M1B1-F1
#
_cell.length_a   1.000
_cell.length_b   1.000
_cell.length_c   1.000
_cell.angle_alpha   90.00
_cell.angle_beta   90.00
_cell.angle_gamma   90.00
#
_symmetry.space_group_name_H-M   'P 1'
#
loop_
_entity.id
_entity.type
_entity.pdbx_description
1 polymer ?
#
loop_
_entity_poly.entity_id
_entity_poly.type
_entity_poly.pdbx_seq_one_letter_code
_entity_poly.pdbx_strand_id
1 'polypeptide(L)'
;MTKHAAIYPTEEELQAVQKIVSITERALKLVSDSMTDLEKSKNKEGDDKKDGSKDRALKGVLRVGVLAKGLLLRGDRNVNLVLLCAEKPSKTLLSRIAESLPKQLAVISPEKYDIKCAVSEAAIILNSCVEPKMQVTITLTSPVIREENMRDGDVTSGMVKDPPDVLDRQKCLDALAALRHAKWFQARANGLQSCVIIIRILRDLCQRVPTWSDFPSWAMELLVEKAISSATGPQSPGDALRRVFECISSGIILKGGPGLLDPCEKDPFDTLAVMTDQQREDITSSAQFALRLLAFRQIHKVLGMDPLPQMNQRFNIHNNRKRRRDSDGVDGFEAEGKKDKKDYDNF
;
A
#
# COMPACT_ATOMS: atom_id res chain seq x y z
N MET A 1 -9.08 12.68 11.07
CA MET A 1 -8.71 13.37 9.81
C MET A 1 -7.54 14.32 9.97
N THR A 2 -7.49 15.20 10.98
CA THR A 2 -6.34 16.13 11.17
C THR A 2 -4.98 15.44 11.18
N LYS A 3 -4.81 14.35 11.93
CA LYS A 3 -3.57 13.56 11.91
C LYS A 3 -3.20 13.06 10.51
N HIS A 4 -4.18 12.54 9.77
CA HIS A 4 -3.98 12.04 8.39
C HIS A 4 -3.52 13.16 7.45
N ALA A 5 -4.11 14.36 7.53
CA ALA A 5 -3.67 15.51 6.75
C ALA A 5 -2.25 15.97 7.11
N ALA A 6 -1.87 15.90 8.39
CA ALA A 6 -0.54 16.28 8.85
C ALA A 6 0.57 15.33 8.36
N ILE A 7 0.27 14.03 8.24
CA ILE A 7 1.20 13.01 7.76
C ILE A 7 1.10 12.78 6.24
N TYR A 8 0.12 13.39 5.57
CA TYR A 8 -0.01 13.27 4.12
C TYR A 8 1.15 14.02 3.44
N PRO A 9 1.77 13.44 2.39
CA PRO A 9 2.81 14.11 1.64
C PRO A 9 2.37 15.48 1.14
N THR A 10 3.30 16.43 1.09
CA THR A 10 3.02 17.74 0.49
C THR A 10 2.88 17.61 -1.03
N GLU A 11 2.26 18.62 -1.65
CA GLU A 11 2.12 18.65 -3.11
C GLU A 11 3.48 18.62 -3.82
N GLU A 12 4.47 19.32 -3.28
CA GLU A 12 5.85 19.31 -3.78
C GLU A 12 6.49 17.90 -3.69
N GLU A 13 6.29 17.18 -2.59
CA GLU A 13 6.78 15.80 -2.44
C GLU A 13 6.10 14.86 -3.45
N LEU A 14 4.78 14.97 -3.63
CA LEU A 14 4.04 14.15 -4.59
C LEU A 14 4.48 14.41 -6.03
N GLN A 15 4.67 15.67 -6.40
CA GLN A 15 5.17 16.06 -7.72
C GLN A 15 6.59 15.55 -7.95
N ALA A 16 7.47 15.65 -6.96
CA ALA A 16 8.83 15.13 -7.05
C ALA A 16 8.84 13.60 -7.22
N VAL A 17 8.02 12.87 -6.46
CA VAL A 17 7.86 11.41 -6.61
C VAL A 17 7.32 11.05 -7.99
N GLN A 18 6.27 11.73 -8.45
CA GLN A 18 5.70 11.45 -9.77
C GLN A 18 6.69 11.74 -10.89
N LYS A 19 7.47 12.81 -10.78
CA LYS A 19 8.50 13.21 -11.74
C LYS A 19 9.61 12.17 -11.82
N ILE A 20 10.23 11.81 -10.70
CA ILE A 20 11.34 10.84 -10.68
C ILE A 20 10.89 9.46 -11.16
N VAL A 21 9.69 9.01 -10.78
CA VAL A 21 9.12 7.73 -11.23
C VAL A 21 8.87 7.78 -12.75
N SER A 22 8.24 8.84 -13.27
CA SER A 22 7.98 8.98 -14.70
C SER A 22 9.26 9.06 -15.54
N ILE A 23 10.30 9.73 -15.05
CA ILE A 23 11.61 9.79 -15.71
C ILE A 23 12.25 8.41 -15.71
N THR A 24 12.22 7.71 -14.56
CA THR A 24 12.80 6.36 -14.43
C THR A 24 12.09 5.34 -15.33
N GLU A 25 10.76 5.35 -15.38
CA GLU A 25 9.96 4.48 -16.26
C GLU A 25 10.28 4.71 -17.74
N ARG A 26 10.38 5.99 -18.16
CA ARG A 26 10.77 6.34 -19.54
C ARG A 26 12.21 5.93 -19.85
N ALA A 27 13.15 6.14 -18.92
CA ALA A 27 14.55 5.78 -19.11
C ALA A 27 14.71 4.26 -19.24
N LEU A 28 14.05 3.48 -18.39
CA LEU A 28 14.05 2.01 -18.48
C LEU A 28 13.42 1.50 -19.78
N LYS A 29 12.39 2.18 -20.29
CA LYS A 29 11.82 1.90 -21.61
C LYS A 29 12.87 2.10 -22.72
N LEU A 30 13.60 3.23 -22.71
CA LEU A 30 14.67 3.48 -23.68
C LEU A 30 15.83 2.48 -23.56
N VAL A 31 16.19 2.07 -22.33
CA VAL A 31 17.18 1.00 -22.12
C VAL A 31 16.69 -0.31 -22.74
N SER A 32 15.41 -0.67 -22.54
CA SER A 32 14.81 -1.85 -23.16
C SER A 32 14.83 -1.80 -24.68
N ASP A 33 14.49 -0.65 -25.27
CA ASP A 33 14.46 -0.49 -26.72
C ASP A 33 15.90 -0.56 -27.30
N SER A 34 16.87 0.12 -26.68
CA SER A 34 18.29 0.06 -27.06
C SER A 34 18.88 -1.35 -26.96
N MET A 35 18.55 -2.11 -25.92
CA MET A 35 18.98 -3.51 -25.78
C MET A 35 18.40 -4.39 -26.89
N THR A 36 17.13 -4.19 -27.24
CA THR A 36 16.45 -4.94 -28.30
C THR A 36 17.07 -4.66 -29.67
N ASP A 37 17.47 -3.40 -29.93
CA ASP A 37 18.08 -3.02 -31.20
C ASP A 37 19.50 -3.57 -31.37
N LEU A 38 20.29 -3.65 -30.28
CA LEU A 38 21.61 -4.30 -30.29
C LEU A 38 21.53 -5.82 -30.55
N GLU A 39 20.46 -6.49 -30.11
CA GLU A 39 20.24 -7.91 -30.41
C GLU A 39 19.78 -8.13 -31.86
N LYS A 40 19.06 -7.16 -32.44
CA LYS A 40 18.70 -7.20 -33.86
C LYS A 40 19.90 -6.95 -34.77
N SER A 41 20.80 -6.04 -34.42
CA SER A 41 21.99 -5.75 -35.23
C SER A 41 22.97 -6.92 -35.26
N LYS A 42 23.13 -7.65 -34.15
CA LYS A 42 23.94 -8.89 -34.11
C LYS A 42 23.34 -10.05 -34.90
N ASN A 43 22.02 -10.13 -35.01
CA ASN A 43 21.33 -11.19 -35.76
C ASN A 43 21.17 -10.89 -37.26
N LYS A 44 21.58 -9.71 -37.75
CA LYS A 44 21.49 -9.36 -39.17
C LYS A 44 22.61 -9.95 -40.05
N GLU A 45 23.55 -10.70 -39.48
CA GLU A 45 24.55 -11.49 -40.23
C GLU A 45 24.12 -12.95 -40.48
N GLY A 46 22.90 -13.36 -40.10
CA GLY A 46 22.42 -14.73 -40.31
C GLY A 46 20.90 -14.85 -40.34
N ASP A 47 20.40 -14.97 -41.58
CA ASP A 47 19.09 -15.49 -42.00
C ASP A 47 17.82 -14.62 -41.79
N ASP A 48 17.26 -14.24 -42.94
CA ASP A 48 15.94 -13.63 -43.12
C ASP A 48 14.86 -14.72 -43.08
N LYS A 49 14.08 -14.82 -41.99
CA LYS A 49 12.61 -15.04 -42.05
C LYS A 49 11.90 -15.06 -40.69
N LYS A 50 10.71 -14.45 -40.76
CA LYS A 50 9.50 -14.55 -39.94
C LYS A 50 9.33 -13.64 -38.71
N ASP A 51 8.34 -12.78 -38.91
CA ASP A 51 7.52 -12.02 -37.99
C ASP A 51 6.93 -12.88 -36.85
N GLY A 52 6.78 -12.26 -35.68
CA GLY A 52 6.33 -12.89 -34.44
C GLY A 52 7.20 -12.49 -33.24
N SER A 53 6.88 -11.34 -32.63
CA SER A 53 7.28 -10.92 -31.27
C SER A 53 8.51 -11.65 -30.67
N LYS A 54 9.73 -11.27 -31.07
CA LYS A 54 10.93 -11.68 -30.33
C LYS A 54 10.77 -11.20 -28.88
N ASP A 55 10.71 -12.15 -27.95
CA ASP A 55 10.37 -11.92 -26.55
C ASP A 55 11.38 -10.93 -25.96
N ARG A 56 10.95 -9.69 -25.70
CA ARG A 56 11.85 -8.63 -25.23
C ARG A 56 12.48 -9.07 -23.91
N ALA A 57 13.80 -8.94 -23.78
CA ALA A 57 14.50 -9.28 -22.54
C ALA A 57 13.90 -8.60 -21.30
N LEU A 58 13.41 -7.36 -21.46
CA LEU A 58 12.67 -6.61 -20.45
C LEU A 58 11.19 -6.54 -20.84
N LYS A 59 10.32 -7.10 -19.99
CA LYS A 59 8.87 -7.17 -20.20
C LYS A 59 8.14 -5.91 -19.74
N GLY A 60 8.60 -5.26 -18.68
CA GLY A 60 8.01 -4.01 -18.22
C GLY A 60 8.44 -3.57 -16.83
N VAL A 61 8.11 -2.32 -16.49
CA VAL A 61 8.36 -1.71 -15.17
C VAL A 61 7.03 -1.56 -14.45
N LEU A 62 6.99 -1.97 -13.19
CA LEU A 62 5.78 -1.95 -12.36
C LEU A 62 6.08 -1.24 -11.06
N ARG A 63 5.18 -0.33 -10.66
CA ARG A 63 5.23 0.32 -9.35
C ARG A 63 4.83 -0.73 -8.30
N VAL A 64 5.53 -0.76 -7.17
CA VAL A 64 5.20 -1.65 -6.03
C VAL A 64 5.29 -0.90 -4.69
N GLY A 65 5.03 -1.61 -3.59
CA GLY A 65 5.17 -1.07 -2.24
C GLY A 65 4.25 0.12 -1.97
N VAL A 66 4.72 1.07 -1.16
CA VAL A 66 3.93 2.23 -0.73
C VAL A 66 3.52 3.15 -1.88
N LEU A 67 4.32 3.20 -2.95
CA LEU A 67 4.03 3.99 -4.15
C LEU A 67 2.78 3.45 -4.86
N ALA A 68 2.76 2.15 -5.17
CA ALA A 68 1.65 1.52 -5.89
C ALA A 68 0.37 1.46 -5.08
N LYS A 69 0.49 1.39 -3.75
CA LYS A 69 -0.65 1.30 -2.82
C LYS A 69 -1.18 2.68 -2.41
N GLY A 70 -0.54 3.77 -2.87
CA GLY A 70 -0.90 5.13 -2.46
C GLY A 70 -0.71 5.34 -0.95
N LEU A 71 0.29 4.72 -0.33
CA LEU A 71 0.49 4.76 1.11
C LEU A 71 1.56 5.74 1.58
N LEU A 72 2.20 6.49 0.66
CA LEU A 72 3.23 7.48 0.98
C LEU A 72 2.82 8.41 2.13
N LEU A 73 3.76 8.63 3.04
CA LEU A 73 3.69 9.60 4.12
C LEU A 73 4.66 10.75 3.86
N ARG A 74 4.42 11.90 4.50
CA ARG A 74 5.35 13.03 4.49
C ARG A 74 6.73 12.60 4.93
N GLY A 75 7.75 13.02 4.18
CA GLY A 75 9.14 12.60 4.43
C GLY A 75 9.52 11.23 3.87
N ASP A 76 8.58 10.44 3.31
CA ASP A 76 8.94 9.24 2.55
C ASP A 76 9.73 9.65 1.31
N ARG A 77 11.02 9.32 1.28
CA ARG A 77 11.93 9.65 0.16
C ARG A 77 12.22 8.48 -0.75
N ASN A 78 11.80 7.28 -0.38
CA ASN A 78 12.18 6.04 -1.03
C ASN A 78 10.96 5.42 -1.71
N VAL A 79 11.09 5.13 -3.01
CA VAL A 79 10.05 4.46 -3.79
C VAL A 79 10.61 3.24 -4.50
N ASN A 80 9.76 2.23 -4.69
CA ASN A 80 10.18 0.95 -5.21
C ASN A 80 9.48 0.65 -6.53
N LEU A 81 10.28 0.22 -7.50
CA LEU A 81 9.85 -0.28 -8.81
C LEU A 81 10.36 -1.71 -8.98
N VAL A 82 9.60 -2.52 -9.71
CA VAL A 82 10.02 -3.86 -10.13
C VAL A 82 10.17 -3.88 -11.65
N LEU A 83 11.35 -4.28 -12.12
CA LEU A 83 11.63 -4.50 -13.54
C LEU A 83 11.46 -6.00 -13.82
N LEU A 84 10.48 -6.35 -14.65
CA LEU A 84 10.23 -7.73 -15.08
C LEU A 84 11.12 -8.08 -16.27
N CYS A 85 11.90 -9.14 -16.12
CA CYS A 85 12.71 -9.76 -17.16
C CYS A 85 11.98 -10.97 -17.75
N ALA A 86 12.24 -11.29 -19.02
CA ALA A 86 11.72 -12.49 -19.66
C ALA A 86 12.32 -13.76 -19.04
N GLU A 87 13.64 -13.77 -18.88
CA GLU A 87 14.42 -14.83 -18.25
C GLU A 87 14.90 -14.43 -16.85
N LYS A 88 15.52 -15.36 -16.13
CA LYS A 88 16.09 -15.08 -14.80
C LYS A 88 17.12 -13.95 -14.92
N PRO A 89 16.99 -12.87 -14.14
CA PRO A 89 17.90 -11.75 -14.22
C PRO A 89 19.28 -12.19 -13.73
N SER A 90 20.31 -11.74 -14.45
CA SER A 90 21.71 -12.02 -14.15
C SER A 90 22.44 -10.77 -13.66
N LYS A 91 23.61 -10.93 -13.04
CA LYS A 91 24.45 -9.79 -12.62
C LYS A 91 24.97 -9.05 -13.85
N THR A 92 25.26 -9.76 -14.94
CA THR A 92 25.59 -9.13 -16.24
C THR A 92 24.45 -8.26 -16.78
N LEU A 93 23.20 -8.71 -16.71
CA LEU A 93 22.04 -7.91 -17.12
C LEU A 93 21.89 -6.67 -16.23
N LEU A 94 22.02 -6.83 -14.91
CA LEU A 94 21.95 -5.74 -13.95
C LEU A 94 23.01 -4.67 -14.24
N SER A 95 24.27 -5.07 -14.43
CA SER A 95 25.37 -4.15 -14.77
C SER A 95 25.15 -3.46 -16.10
N ARG A 96 24.68 -4.18 -17.13
CA ARG A 96 24.38 -3.60 -18.45
C ARG A 96 23.30 -2.52 -18.35
N ILE A 97 22.25 -2.76 -17.57
CA ILE A 97 21.20 -1.76 -17.34
C ILE A 97 21.77 -0.57 -16.56
N ALA A 98 22.57 -0.81 -15.51
CA ALA A 98 23.19 0.25 -14.72
C ALA A 98 24.13 1.15 -15.54
N GLU A 99 24.84 0.60 -16.53
CA GLU A 99 25.71 1.38 -17.44
C GLU A 99 24.94 2.15 -18.53
N SER A 100 23.81 1.60 -18.99
CA SER A 100 22.98 2.23 -20.03
C SER A 100 22.05 3.29 -19.48
N LEU A 101 21.53 3.09 -18.26
CA LEU A 101 20.55 3.96 -17.62
C LEU A 101 21.00 5.44 -17.51
N PRO A 102 22.24 5.80 -17.10
CA PRO A 102 22.65 7.20 -17.04
C PRO A 102 22.66 7.88 -18.42
N LYS A 103 23.00 7.15 -19.49
CA LYS A 103 22.97 7.69 -20.86
C LYS A 103 21.55 8.03 -21.29
N GLN A 104 20.59 7.17 -20.97
CA GLN A 104 19.18 7.40 -21.31
C GLN A 104 18.51 8.46 -20.42
N LEU A 105 18.91 8.56 -19.16
CA LEU A 105 18.43 9.62 -18.26
C LEU A 105 18.82 11.01 -18.75
N ALA A 106 20.05 11.17 -19.26
CA ALA A 106 20.53 12.44 -19.83
C ALA A 106 19.76 12.89 -21.07
N VAL A 107 19.10 11.97 -21.79
CA VAL A 107 18.24 12.29 -22.95
C VAL A 107 16.87 12.81 -22.49
N ILE A 108 16.36 12.30 -21.37
CA ILE A 108 15.00 12.61 -20.88
C ILE A 108 15.00 13.86 -19.98
N SER A 109 16.03 14.04 -19.18
CA SER A 109 16.09 15.08 -18.17
C SER A 109 17.51 15.66 -18.07
N PRO A 110 17.66 16.99 -17.96
CA PRO A 110 18.94 17.62 -17.67
C PRO A 110 19.40 17.43 -16.21
N GLU A 111 18.58 16.83 -15.36
CA GLU A 111 18.89 16.63 -13.94
C GLU A 111 19.96 15.57 -13.73
N LYS A 112 20.77 15.78 -12.68
CA LYS A 112 21.79 14.83 -12.26
C LYS A 112 21.17 13.76 -11.36
N TYR A 113 21.39 12.50 -11.72
CA TYR A 113 21.03 11.34 -10.92
C TYR A 113 22.28 10.53 -10.58
N ASP A 114 22.39 10.11 -9.34
CA ASP A 114 23.42 9.18 -8.87
C ASP A 114 22.85 7.75 -8.93
N ILE A 115 23.57 6.84 -9.59
CA ILE A 115 23.11 5.47 -9.84
C ILE A 115 24.08 4.50 -9.17
N LYS A 116 23.55 3.67 -8.28
CA LYS A 116 24.30 2.63 -7.58
C LYS A 116 23.74 1.26 -7.96
N CYS A 117 24.61 0.39 -8.45
CA CYS A 117 24.28 -1.00 -8.72
C CYS A 117 24.46 -1.83 -7.43
N ALA A 118 23.38 -2.39 -6.89
CA ALA A 118 23.39 -3.20 -5.68
C ALA A 118 23.10 -4.67 -6.03
N VAL A 119 24.17 -5.39 -6.42
CA VAL A 119 24.08 -6.79 -6.87
C VAL A 119 23.51 -7.71 -5.79
N SER A 120 23.86 -7.49 -4.51
CA SER A 120 23.37 -8.26 -3.36
C SER A 120 21.86 -8.11 -3.11
N GLU A 121 21.28 -7.00 -3.55
CA GLU A 121 19.85 -6.69 -3.40
C GLU A 121 19.07 -6.94 -4.69
N ALA A 122 19.72 -7.49 -5.73
CA ALA A 122 19.16 -7.63 -7.08
C ALA A 122 18.57 -6.31 -7.63
N ALA A 123 19.17 -5.17 -7.27
CA ALA A 123 18.55 -3.86 -7.47
C ALA A 123 19.49 -2.78 -8.00
N ILE A 124 18.91 -1.78 -8.65
CA ILE A 124 19.55 -0.53 -9.06
C ILE A 124 18.93 0.60 -8.23
N ILE A 125 19.76 1.36 -7.53
CA ILE A 125 19.34 2.47 -6.68
C ILE A 125 19.65 3.77 -7.41
N LEU A 126 18.62 4.55 -7.71
CA LEU A 126 18.70 5.85 -8.36
C LEU A 126 18.38 6.94 -7.35
N ASN A 127 19.33 7.85 -7.11
CA ASN A 127 19.19 8.98 -6.20
C ASN A 127 19.09 10.29 -6.98
N SER A 128 18.08 11.10 -6.71
CA SER A 128 18.00 12.49 -7.19
C SER A 128 19.00 13.37 -6.45
N CYS A 129 19.77 14.15 -7.21
CA CYS A 129 20.63 15.20 -6.66
C CYS A 129 19.89 16.54 -6.46
N VAL A 130 18.63 16.63 -6.88
CA VAL A 130 17.76 17.82 -6.77
C VAL A 130 16.85 17.69 -5.56
N GLU A 131 16.60 18.79 -4.85
CA GLU A 131 15.66 18.80 -3.73
C GLU A 131 14.20 18.81 -4.20
N PRO A 132 13.31 18.01 -3.57
CA PRO A 132 13.61 17.04 -2.50
C PRO A 132 14.35 15.79 -3.02
N LYS A 133 15.38 15.35 -2.27
CA LYS A 133 16.20 14.18 -2.64
C LYS A 133 15.38 12.90 -2.53
N MET A 134 14.85 12.45 -3.66
CA MET A 134 14.12 11.19 -3.80
C MET A 134 15.06 10.05 -4.23
N GLN A 135 14.76 8.85 -3.77
CA GLN A 135 15.45 7.61 -4.13
C GLN A 135 14.46 6.62 -4.76
N VAL A 136 14.82 6.06 -5.91
CA VAL A 136 14.09 4.97 -6.57
C VAL A 136 14.91 3.71 -6.50
N THR A 137 14.38 2.65 -5.89
CA THR A 137 14.97 1.30 -5.93
C THR A 137 14.26 0.48 -6.99
N ILE A 138 15.01 0.03 -7.99
CA ILE A 138 14.52 -0.79 -9.10
C ILE A 138 15.02 -2.22 -8.90
N THR A 139 14.14 -3.12 -8.48
CA THR A 139 14.50 -4.53 -8.26
C THR A 139 14.18 -5.36 -9.50
N LEU A 140 15.14 -6.16 -9.95
CA LEU A 140 14.98 -7.03 -11.11
C LEU A 140 14.42 -8.38 -10.68
N THR A 141 13.45 -8.89 -11.43
CA THR A 141 12.90 -10.23 -11.19
C THR A 141 12.31 -10.82 -12.47
N SER A 142 12.01 -12.12 -12.46
CA SER A 142 11.34 -12.81 -13.55
C SER A 142 10.33 -13.81 -13.02
N PRO A 143 9.13 -13.92 -13.64
CA PRO A 143 8.14 -14.94 -13.27
C PRO A 143 8.69 -16.37 -13.27
N VAL A 144 9.68 -16.66 -14.12
CA VAL A 144 10.32 -17.98 -14.28
C VAL A 144 10.94 -18.47 -12.96
N ILE A 145 11.45 -17.57 -12.13
CA ILE A 145 12.07 -17.91 -10.82
C ILE A 145 11.07 -18.60 -9.90
N ARG A 146 9.79 -18.22 -9.98
CA ARG A 146 8.72 -18.82 -9.17
C ARG A 146 8.18 -20.11 -9.79
N GLU A 147 8.20 -20.24 -11.11
CA GLU A 147 7.70 -21.43 -11.82
C GLU A 147 8.56 -22.67 -11.53
N GLU A 148 9.87 -22.51 -11.36
CA GLU A 148 10.74 -23.63 -10.97
C GLU A 148 10.51 -24.15 -9.56
N ASN A 149 10.15 -23.28 -8.61
CA ASN A 149 9.73 -23.70 -7.28
C ASN A 149 8.54 -24.68 -7.33
N MET A 150 7.70 -24.62 -8.39
CA MET A 150 6.60 -25.58 -8.55
C MET A 150 7.03 -26.93 -9.11
N ARG A 151 8.20 -27.03 -9.74
CA ARG A 151 8.71 -28.29 -10.34
C ARG A 151 9.61 -29.08 -9.40
N ASP A 152 10.01 -28.50 -8.27
CA ASP A 152 10.90 -29.13 -7.28
C ASP A 152 10.24 -30.28 -6.49
N GLY A 153 8.94 -30.54 -6.74
CA GLY A 153 8.23 -31.75 -6.29
C GLY A 153 8.33 -32.94 -7.25
N ASP A 154 8.92 -32.74 -8.44
CA ASP A 154 9.16 -33.78 -9.44
C ASP A 154 10.68 -34.07 -9.48
N VAL A 155 11.07 -35.29 -9.07
CA VAL A 155 12.46 -35.75 -8.89
C VAL A 155 13.28 -35.68 -10.20
N THR A 156 12.64 -35.34 -11.33
CA THR A 156 13.24 -35.23 -12.66
C THR A 156 13.70 -33.82 -13.05
N SER A 157 13.35 -32.75 -12.30
CA SER A 157 13.55 -31.36 -12.74
C SER A 157 14.87 -30.69 -12.31
N GLY A 158 15.83 -31.44 -11.78
CA GLY A 158 17.07 -30.93 -11.15
C GLY A 158 18.30 -30.74 -12.06
N MET A 159 18.16 -30.64 -13.38
CA MET A 159 19.31 -30.65 -14.32
C MET A 159 19.54 -29.39 -15.16
N VAL A 160 19.01 -28.23 -14.77
CA VAL A 160 19.58 -26.95 -15.24
C VAL A 160 20.14 -26.24 -14.02
N LYS A 161 21.42 -26.51 -13.70
CA LYS A 161 22.13 -25.70 -12.71
C LYS A 161 22.07 -24.25 -13.18
N ASP A 162 21.47 -23.41 -12.35
CA ASP A 162 21.41 -21.99 -12.61
C ASP A 162 22.81 -21.47 -12.98
N PRO A 163 22.93 -20.63 -14.02
CA PRO A 163 24.19 -19.96 -14.29
C PRO A 163 24.69 -19.28 -13.00
N PRO A 164 26.00 -19.31 -12.70
CA PRO A 164 26.55 -18.69 -11.49
C PRO A 164 26.33 -17.16 -11.43
N ASP A 165 25.85 -16.60 -12.53
CA ASP A 165 25.55 -15.19 -12.72
C ASP A 165 24.09 -14.81 -12.40
N VAL A 166 23.22 -15.75 -12.00
CA VAL A 166 21.83 -15.40 -11.61
C VAL A 166 21.84 -14.56 -10.34
N LEU A 167 20.92 -13.57 -10.26
CA LEU A 167 20.74 -12.73 -9.07
C LEU A 167 20.22 -13.52 -7.88
N ASP A 168 20.26 -12.92 -6.69
CA ASP A 168 19.76 -13.55 -5.47
C ASP A 168 18.29 -13.96 -5.63
N ARG A 169 18.04 -15.25 -5.46
CA ARG A 169 16.74 -15.85 -5.67
C ARG A 169 15.69 -15.31 -4.71
N GLN A 170 16.03 -15.12 -3.44
CA GLN A 170 15.10 -14.65 -2.43
C GLN A 170 14.68 -13.20 -2.73
N LYS A 171 15.63 -12.32 -3.08
CA LYS A 171 15.34 -10.93 -3.45
C LYS A 171 14.41 -10.84 -4.65
N CYS A 172 14.61 -11.70 -5.66
CA CYS A 172 13.73 -11.76 -6.81
C CYS A 172 12.32 -12.29 -6.46
N LEU A 173 12.20 -13.27 -5.55
CA LEU A 173 10.92 -13.76 -5.05
C LEU A 173 10.19 -12.70 -4.23
N ASP A 174 10.89 -11.95 -3.39
CA ASP A 174 10.34 -10.84 -2.61
C ASP A 174 9.79 -9.74 -3.53
N ALA A 175 10.48 -9.44 -4.64
CA ALA A 175 9.98 -8.51 -5.65
C ALA A 175 8.69 -9.00 -6.33
N LEU A 176 8.57 -10.30 -6.62
CA LEU A 176 7.33 -10.90 -7.14
C LEU A 176 6.21 -10.93 -6.10
N ALA A 177 6.53 -11.13 -4.81
CA ALA A 177 5.59 -11.00 -3.71
C ALA A 177 5.07 -9.56 -3.61
N ALA A 178 5.97 -8.56 -3.62
CA ALA A 178 5.59 -7.15 -3.61
C ALA A 178 4.66 -6.76 -4.78
N LEU A 179 4.87 -7.35 -5.96
CA LEU A 179 3.97 -7.16 -7.11
C LEU A 179 2.58 -7.74 -6.86
N ARG A 180 2.49 -8.95 -6.29
CA ARG A 180 1.22 -9.56 -5.91
C ARG A 180 0.51 -8.77 -4.82
N HIS A 181 1.25 -8.32 -3.80
CA HIS A 181 0.71 -7.49 -2.73
C HIS A 181 0.13 -6.19 -3.29
N ALA A 182 0.81 -5.54 -4.24
CA ALA A 182 0.29 -4.35 -4.90
C ALA A 182 -1.03 -4.62 -5.66
N LYS A 183 -1.10 -5.72 -6.42
CA LYS A 183 -2.33 -6.12 -7.14
C LYS A 183 -3.48 -6.44 -6.19
N TRP A 184 -3.21 -7.23 -5.15
CA TRP A 184 -4.18 -7.56 -4.12
C TRP A 184 -4.69 -6.30 -3.42
N PHE A 185 -3.79 -5.38 -3.06
CA PHE A 185 -4.14 -4.13 -2.39
C PHE A 185 -5.08 -3.29 -3.24
N GLN A 186 -4.78 -3.15 -4.54
CA GLN A 186 -5.64 -2.43 -5.47
C GLN A 186 -7.03 -3.07 -5.59
N ALA A 187 -7.11 -4.39 -5.61
CA ALA A 187 -8.37 -5.13 -5.73
C ALA A 187 -9.20 -5.17 -4.44
N ARG A 188 -8.56 -5.15 -3.25
CA ARG A 188 -9.23 -5.45 -1.97
C ARG A 188 -9.24 -4.29 -0.97
N ALA A 189 -8.14 -3.54 -0.87
CA ALA A 189 -7.99 -2.51 0.16
C ALA A 189 -8.27 -1.09 -0.36
N ASN A 190 -7.91 -0.78 -1.61
CA ASN A 190 -7.98 0.58 -2.15
C ASN A 190 -9.41 1.14 -2.21
N GLY A 191 -10.39 0.30 -2.58
CA GLY A 191 -11.81 0.68 -2.63
C GLY A 191 -12.54 0.60 -1.29
N LEU A 192 -11.90 0.08 -0.24
CA LEU A 192 -12.54 -0.12 1.05
C LEU A 192 -12.53 1.19 1.85
N GLN A 193 -13.72 1.68 2.20
CA GLN A 193 -13.89 2.95 2.92
C GLN A 193 -13.04 2.98 4.19
N SER A 194 -12.35 4.10 4.40
CA SER A 194 -11.42 4.35 5.52
C SER A 194 -10.14 3.50 5.53
N CYS A 195 -10.04 2.40 4.79
CA CYS A 195 -8.92 1.45 4.86
C CYS A 195 -7.56 2.11 4.61
N VAL A 196 -7.39 2.79 3.46
CA VAL A 196 -6.15 3.48 3.10
C VAL A 196 -5.76 4.55 4.14
N ILE A 197 -6.75 5.26 4.70
CA ILE A 197 -6.54 6.28 5.74
C ILE A 197 -5.99 5.62 7.01
N ILE A 198 -6.58 4.50 7.44
CA ILE A 198 -6.16 3.79 8.65
C ILE A 198 -4.77 3.19 8.48
N ILE A 199 -4.46 2.62 7.32
CA ILE A 199 -3.13 2.09 7.04
C ILE A 199 -2.08 3.20 7.13
N ARG A 200 -2.34 4.39 6.58
CA ARG A 200 -1.42 5.54 6.71
C ARG A 200 -1.24 5.96 8.18
N ILE A 201 -2.32 5.99 8.97
CA ILE A 201 -2.24 6.32 10.41
C ILE A 201 -1.40 5.28 11.16
N LEU A 202 -1.57 3.99 10.88
CA LEU A 202 -0.79 2.95 11.54
C LEU A 202 0.66 2.91 11.05
N ARG A 203 0.94 3.21 9.78
CA ARG A 203 2.32 3.43 9.31
C ARG A 203 3.02 4.53 10.11
N ASP A 204 2.35 5.67 10.32
CA ASP A 204 2.88 6.75 11.17
C ASP A 204 3.04 6.30 12.64
N LEU A 205 2.13 5.45 13.17
CA LEU A 205 2.28 4.88 14.51
C LEU A 205 3.55 4.01 14.61
N CYS A 206 3.78 3.13 13.63
CA CYS A 206 4.97 2.30 13.54
C CYS A 206 6.28 3.12 13.44
N GLN A 207 6.23 4.31 12.83
CA GLN A 207 7.38 5.21 12.76
C GLN A 207 7.65 5.94 14.08
N ARG A 208 6.59 6.28 14.85
CA ARG A 208 6.71 7.07 16.08
C ARG A 208 6.91 6.23 17.35
N VAL A 209 6.35 5.02 17.39
CA VAL A 209 6.30 4.19 18.59
C VAL A 209 7.16 2.95 18.36
N PRO A 210 8.34 2.82 19.00
CA PRO A 210 9.26 1.70 18.79
C PRO A 210 8.62 0.32 18.98
N THR A 211 7.68 0.17 19.91
CA THR A 211 6.94 -1.09 20.08
C THR A 211 6.24 -1.56 18.80
N TRP A 212 5.81 -0.62 17.95
CA TRP A 212 5.11 -0.92 16.70
C TRP A 212 6.03 -1.02 15.49
N SER A 213 7.32 -0.69 15.60
CA SER A 213 8.23 -0.69 14.44
C SER A 213 8.46 -2.09 13.87
N ASP A 214 8.31 -3.12 14.71
CA ASP A 214 8.49 -4.51 14.34
C ASP A 214 7.27 -5.12 13.65
N PHE A 215 6.15 -4.39 13.54
CA PHE A 215 4.97 -4.87 12.83
C PHE A 215 5.28 -4.92 11.32
N PRO A 216 5.29 -6.12 10.69
CA PRO A 216 5.50 -6.22 9.25
C PRO A 216 4.45 -5.41 8.48
N SER A 217 4.91 -4.55 7.57
CA SER A 217 4.03 -3.62 6.83
C SER A 217 2.93 -4.37 6.07
N TRP A 218 3.25 -5.51 5.46
CA TRP A 218 2.27 -6.33 4.75
C TRP A 218 1.21 -6.94 5.68
N ALA A 219 1.64 -7.49 6.82
CA ALA A 219 0.73 -8.03 7.81
C ALA A 219 -0.21 -6.95 8.36
N MET A 220 0.30 -5.74 8.60
CA MET A 220 -0.51 -4.60 9.03
C MET A 220 -1.56 -4.20 7.98
N GLU A 221 -1.18 -4.07 6.71
CA GLU A 221 -2.11 -3.77 5.62
C GLU A 221 -3.24 -4.80 5.52
N LEU A 222 -2.88 -6.08 5.58
CA LEU A 222 -3.82 -7.20 5.51
C LEU A 222 -4.74 -7.26 6.74
N LEU A 223 -4.21 -7.00 7.93
CA LEU A 223 -5.00 -6.94 9.16
C LEU A 223 -6.02 -5.79 9.10
N VAL A 224 -5.62 -4.60 8.64
CA VAL A 224 -6.53 -3.45 8.52
C VAL A 224 -7.65 -3.75 7.53
N GLU A 225 -7.33 -4.31 6.37
CA GLU A 225 -8.33 -4.71 5.38
C GLU A 225 -9.32 -5.71 5.99
N LYS A 226 -8.86 -6.83 6.57
CA LYS A 226 -9.73 -7.84 7.16
C LYS A 226 -10.56 -7.31 8.32
N ALA A 227 -9.98 -6.46 9.17
CA ALA A 227 -10.69 -5.84 10.27
C ALA A 227 -11.84 -4.98 9.73
N ILE A 228 -11.61 -4.14 8.73
CA ILE A 228 -12.64 -3.25 8.19
C ILE A 228 -13.65 -4.00 7.31
N SER A 229 -13.21 -4.94 6.46
CA SER A 229 -14.08 -5.67 5.52
C SER A 229 -15.00 -6.67 6.20
N SER A 230 -14.68 -7.10 7.43
CA SER A 230 -15.56 -7.92 8.27
C SER A 230 -16.67 -7.13 8.99
N ALA A 231 -16.71 -5.80 8.85
CA ALA A 231 -17.79 -4.99 9.43
C ALA A 231 -19.08 -5.15 8.62
N THR A 232 -20.24 -5.01 9.30
CA THR A 232 -21.57 -5.13 8.68
C THR A 232 -21.93 -3.97 7.75
N GLY A 233 -21.13 -2.91 7.73
CA GLY A 233 -21.33 -1.75 6.86
C GLY A 233 -20.14 -0.80 6.89
N PRO A 234 -20.19 0.26 6.05
CA PRO A 234 -19.10 1.22 5.94
C PRO A 234 -18.79 1.90 7.27
N GLN A 235 -17.51 2.01 7.60
CA GLN A 235 -17.05 2.59 8.88
C GLN A 235 -16.49 3.99 8.67
N SER A 236 -16.76 4.88 9.62
CA SER A 236 -16.04 6.16 9.70
C SER A 236 -14.55 5.90 10.00
N PRO A 237 -13.62 6.82 9.71
CA PRO A 237 -12.21 6.63 10.07
C PRO A 237 -11.99 6.45 11.58
N GLY A 238 -12.84 7.04 12.43
CA GLY A 238 -12.74 6.85 13.88
C GLY A 238 -13.12 5.44 14.30
N ASP A 239 -14.22 4.92 13.77
CA ASP A 239 -14.72 3.59 14.10
C ASP A 239 -13.84 2.50 13.46
N ALA A 240 -13.37 2.71 12.23
CA ALA A 240 -12.42 1.83 11.56
C ALA A 240 -11.11 1.69 12.35
N LEU A 241 -10.55 2.80 12.84
CA LEU A 241 -9.35 2.77 13.68
C LEU A 241 -9.61 2.00 14.98
N ARG A 242 -10.74 2.27 15.65
CA ARG A 242 -11.13 1.55 16.87
C ARG A 242 -11.21 0.05 16.62
N ARG A 243 -11.88 -0.35 15.54
CA ARG A 243 -12.06 -1.75 15.16
C ARG A 243 -10.74 -2.47 14.91
N VAL A 244 -9.78 -1.80 14.28
CA VAL A 244 -8.43 -2.38 14.11
C VAL A 244 -7.76 -2.61 15.46
N PHE A 245 -7.82 -1.64 16.38
CA PHE A 245 -7.30 -1.83 17.73
C PHE A 245 -8.05 -2.94 18.50
N GLU A 246 -9.37 -3.08 18.33
CA GLU A 246 -10.14 -4.20 18.90
C GLU A 246 -9.65 -5.55 18.39
N CYS A 247 -9.44 -5.68 17.07
CA CYS A 247 -8.92 -6.92 16.46
C CYS A 247 -7.51 -7.28 16.97
N ILE A 248 -6.60 -6.32 17.13
CA ILE A 248 -5.26 -6.59 17.66
C ILE A 248 -5.36 -6.92 19.16
N SER A 249 -6.20 -6.19 19.89
CA SER A 249 -6.40 -6.36 21.34
C SER A 249 -7.00 -7.71 21.72
N SER A 250 -7.79 -8.32 20.83
CA SER A 250 -8.35 -9.67 21.03
C SER A 250 -7.32 -10.79 20.91
N GLY A 251 -6.06 -10.47 20.58
CA GLY A 251 -4.96 -11.43 20.52
C GLY A 251 -4.81 -12.11 19.15
N ILE A 252 -5.35 -11.54 18.07
CA ILE A 252 -5.26 -12.14 16.72
C ILE A 252 -3.81 -12.40 16.26
N ILE A 253 -2.86 -11.60 16.73
CA ILE A 253 -1.44 -11.71 16.39
C ILE A 253 -0.63 -12.56 17.39
N LEU A 254 -1.22 -13.00 18.51
CA LEU A 254 -0.52 -13.84 19.49
C LEU A 254 -0.30 -15.26 18.93
N LYS A 255 0.72 -15.93 19.44
CA LYS A 255 0.98 -17.33 19.11
C LYS A 255 -0.16 -18.22 19.59
N GLY A 256 -0.60 -19.14 18.73
CA GLY A 256 -1.79 -19.96 18.99
C GLY A 256 -3.12 -19.26 18.67
N GLY A 257 -3.09 -17.98 18.30
CA GLY A 257 -4.22 -17.31 17.69
C GLY A 257 -4.48 -17.80 16.26
N PRO A 258 -5.54 -17.31 15.60
CA PRO A 258 -5.89 -17.72 14.23
C PRO A 258 -4.83 -17.32 13.19
N GLY A 259 -3.92 -16.39 13.53
CA GLY A 259 -2.84 -15.92 12.66
C GLY A 259 -3.33 -15.08 11.48
N LEU A 260 -2.40 -14.73 10.59
CA LEU A 260 -2.71 -13.90 9.42
C LEU A 260 -2.10 -14.50 8.15
N LEU A 261 -2.89 -15.39 7.52
CA LEU A 261 -2.50 -16.07 6.28
C LEU A 261 -2.38 -15.11 5.10
N ASP A 262 -1.29 -15.24 4.36
CA ASP A 262 -1.02 -14.45 3.17
C ASP A 262 -1.92 -14.89 2.00
N PRO A 263 -2.84 -14.02 1.51
CA PRO A 263 -3.71 -14.36 0.38
C PRO A 263 -2.97 -14.35 -0.98
N CYS A 264 -1.73 -13.85 -1.01
CA CYS A 264 -0.93 -13.80 -2.22
C CYS A 264 -0.07 -15.05 -2.40
N GLU A 265 0.17 -15.84 -1.35
CA GLU A 265 0.89 -17.10 -1.42
C GLU A 265 0.00 -18.30 -1.73
N LYS A 266 0.59 -19.31 -2.39
CA LYS A 266 -0.13 -20.55 -2.72
C LYS A 266 -0.23 -21.45 -1.51
N ASP A 267 0.91 -21.66 -0.86
CA ASP A 267 0.99 -22.45 0.36
C ASP A 267 0.61 -21.59 1.57
N PRO A 268 -0.05 -22.16 2.59
CA PRO A 268 -0.40 -21.41 3.80
C PRO A 268 0.84 -20.81 4.46
N PHE A 269 0.95 -19.48 4.42
CA PHE A 269 2.06 -18.73 5.00
C PHE A 269 1.54 -17.70 6.00
N ASP A 270 2.00 -17.75 7.24
CA ASP A 270 1.68 -16.73 8.25
C ASP A 270 2.53 -15.49 8.02
N THR A 271 1.91 -14.37 7.65
CA THR A 271 2.59 -13.08 7.43
C THR A 271 3.28 -12.53 8.68
N LEU A 272 2.92 -13.04 9.86
CA LEU A 272 3.52 -12.66 11.13
C LEU A 272 4.74 -13.54 11.50
N ALA A 273 5.12 -14.54 10.69
CA ALA A 273 6.16 -15.52 11.01
C ALA A 273 7.53 -14.90 11.38
N VAL A 274 7.82 -13.69 10.91
CA VAL A 274 9.06 -12.95 11.22
C VAL A 274 9.06 -12.33 12.62
N MET A 275 7.91 -12.25 13.28
CA MET A 275 7.78 -11.66 14.61
C MET A 275 8.00 -12.70 15.71
N THR A 276 8.79 -12.30 16.70
CA THR A 276 8.96 -13.05 17.95
C THR A 276 7.71 -13.02 18.82
N ASP A 277 7.60 -13.99 19.73
CA ASP A 277 6.50 -14.09 20.69
C ASP A 277 6.40 -12.81 21.55
N GLN A 278 7.53 -12.23 21.96
CA GLN A 278 7.58 -10.99 22.74
C GLN A 278 7.08 -9.78 21.93
N GLN A 279 7.50 -9.63 20.68
CA GLN A 279 7.01 -8.53 19.82
C GLN A 279 5.49 -8.59 19.62
N ARG A 280 4.95 -9.80 19.47
CA ARG A 280 3.50 -10.01 19.36
C ARG A 280 2.78 -9.59 20.64
N GLU A 281 3.29 -10.00 21.81
CA GLU A 281 2.75 -9.61 23.12
C GLU A 281 2.80 -8.09 23.33
N ASP A 282 3.94 -7.46 23.05
CA ASP A 282 4.13 -6.02 23.25
C ASP A 282 3.18 -5.20 22.38
N ILE A 283 2.99 -5.57 21.11
CA ILE A 283 2.04 -4.91 20.22
C ILE A 283 0.60 -5.15 20.68
N THR A 284 0.24 -6.37 21.10
CA THR A 284 -1.09 -6.66 21.62
C THR A 284 -1.40 -5.85 22.88
N SER A 285 -0.46 -5.81 23.85
CA SER A 285 -0.58 -5.01 25.07
C SER A 285 -0.69 -3.50 24.76
N SER A 286 0.13 -3.01 23.83
CA SER A 286 0.08 -1.62 23.36
C SER A 286 -1.27 -1.29 22.70
N ALA A 287 -1.81 -2.19 21.89
CA ALA A 287 -3.12 -2.04 21.26
C ALA A 287 -4.27 -2.03 22.29
N GLN A 288 -4.20 -2.88 23.32
CA GLN A 288 -5.18 -2.90 24.41
C GLN A 288 -5.18 -1.57 25.20
N PHE A 289 -4.00 -0.97 25.40
CA PHE A 289 -3.90 0.35 26.00
C PHE A 289 -4.47 1.44 25.09
N ALA A 290 -4.10 1.44 23.80
CA ALA A 290 -4.63 2.38 22.83
C ALA A 290 -6.17 2.30 22.73
N LEU A 291 -6.74 1.09 22.71
CA LEU A 291 -8.18 0.88 22.67
C LEU A 291 -8.90 1.53 23.86
N ARG A 292 -8.37 1.38 25.07
CA ARG A 292 -8.90 2.04 26.28
C ARG A 292 -8.83 3.57 26.15
N LEU A 293 -7.71 4.11 25.64
CA LEU A 293 -7.61 5.55 25.36
C LEU A 293 -8.68 6.01 24.36
N LEU A 294 -8.96 5.23 23.31
CA LEU A 294 -10.03 5.53 22.36
C LEU A 294 -11.41 5.54 23.03
N ALA A 295 -11.70 4.56 23.90
CA ALA A 295 -12.96 4.49 24.65
C ALA A 295 -13.16 5.70 25.58
N PHE A 296 -12.08 6.16 26.22
CA PHE A 296 -12.10 7.32 27.11
C PHE A 296 -11.83 8.66 26.38
N ARG A 297 -12.03 8.72 25.06
CA ARG A 297 -11.92 9.94 24.22
C ARG A 297 -10.52 10.59 24.25
N GLN A 298 -9.48 9.81 24.49
CA GLN A 298 -8.07 10.22 24.51
C GLN A 298 -7.31 9.77 23.24
N ILE A 299 -8.01 9.65 22.11
CA ILE A 299 -7.43 9.26 20.81
C ILE A 299 -6.23 10.12 20.38
N HIS A 300 -6.20 11.40 20.76
CA HIS A 300 -5.11 12.33 20.46
C HIS A 300 -3.75 11.83 20.99
N LYS A 301 -3.74 11.14 22.15
CA LYS A 301 -2.52 10.52 22.70
C LYS A 301 -2.01 9.38 21.82
N VAL A 302 -2.91 8.54 21.31
CA VAL A 302 -2.57 7.44 20.39
C VAL A 302 -2.02 7.99 19.06
N LEU A 303 -2.63 9.06 18.57
CA LEU A 303 -2.23 9.74 17.33
C LEU A 303 -0.97 10.60 17.49
N GLY A 304 -0.47 10.80 18.72
CA GLY A 304 0.69 11.65 19.01
C GLY A 304 0.44 13.10 18.58
N MET A 305 -0.73 13.65 18.91
CA MET A 305 -1.09 15.04 18.62
C MET A 305 -1.81 15.67 19.80
N ASP A 306 -1.89 17.00 19.79
CA ASP A 306 -2.69 17.74 20.76
C ASP A 306 -4.19 17.48 20.59
N PRO A 307 -4.98 17.53 21.67
CA PRO A 307 -6.42 17.44 21.58
C PRO A 307 -6.95 18.61 20.74
N LEU A 308 -7.82 18.29 19.78
CA LEU A 308 -8.51 19.32 19.00
C LEU A 308 -9.44 20.14 19.91
N PRO A 309 -9.69 21.42 19.57
CA PRO A 309 -10.64 22.25 20.29
C PRO A 309 -11.98 21.52 20.42
N GLN A 310 -12.43 21.27 21.65
CA GLN A 310 -13.74 20.67 21.85
C GLN A 310 -14.79 21.69 21.44
N MET A 311 -15.59 21.36 20.44
CA MET A 311 -16.79 22.14 20.12
C MET A 311 -17.76 21.93 21.28
N ASN A 312 -17.81 22.90 22.20
CA ASN A 312 -18.65 22.86 23.39
C ASN A 312 -20.13 22.75 22.99
N GLN A 313 -20.68 21.54 22.96
CA GLN A 313 -22.13 21.32 22.77
C GLN A 313 -22.98 21.85 23.95
N ARG A 314 -22.35 22.32 25.03
CA ARG A 314 -23.04 22.81 26.24
C ARG A 314 -23.87 24.08 26.00
N PHE A 315 -23.76 24.75 24.85
CA PHE A 315 -24.55 25.95 24.53
C PHE A 315 -25.73 25.74 23.56
N ASN A 316 -26.01 24.51 23.12
CA ASN A 316 -27.16 24.23 22.23
C ASN A 316 -28.33 23.51 22.93
N ILE A 317 -28.45 23.68 24.25
CA ILE A 317 -29.54 23.11 25.05
C ILE A 317 -30.50 24.25 25.45
N HIS A 318 -31.65 24.28 24.79
CA HIS A 318 -32.92 24.94 25.17
C HIS A 318 -33.13 26.45 24.91
N ASN A 319 -33.42 26.80 23.65
CA ASN A 319 -34.33 27.92 23.35
C ASN A 319 -35.64 27.46 22.69
N ASN A 320 -36.17 26.30 23.09
CA ASN A 320 -37.52 25.90 22.71
C ASN A 320 -38.21 25.06 23.78
N ARG A 321 -39.46 25.43 24.06
CA ARG A 321 -40.46 24.84 24.96
C ARG A 321 -40.33 25.14 26.46
N LYS A 322 -40.79 26.34 26.85
CA LYS A 322 -41.60 26.48 28.09
C LYS A 322 -42.82 25.55 27.96
N ARG A 323 -42.78 24.38 28.59
CA ARG A 323 -44.01 23.64 28.93
C ARG A 323 -44.67 24.39 30.08
N ARG A 324 -45.84 25.00 29.83
CA ARG A 324 -46.76 25.46 30.88
C ARG A 324 -47.42 24.22 31.49
N ARG A 325 -47.39 24.15 32.82
CA ARG A 325 -48.07 23.14 33.65
C ARG A 325 -49.54 23.51 33.82
N ASP A 326 -50.37 22.50 34.03
CA ASP A 326 -51.83 22.42 33.91
C ASP A 326 -52.69 23.42 34.71
N SER A 327 -53.92 23.64 34.24
CA SER A 327 -55.08 23.96 35.09
C SER A 327 -56.38 23.53 34.37
N ASP A 328 -57.20 22.78 35.11
CA ASP A 328 -58.53 22.27 34.77
C ASP A 328 -59.54 23.35 34.35
N GLY A 329 -60.53 22.97 33.53
CA GLY A 329 -61.65 23.84 33.15
C GLY A 329 -62.63 23.20 32.17
N VAL A 330 -63.77 22.77 32.71
CA VAL A 330 -64.92 22.03 32.17
C VAL A 330 -65.72 22.77 31.07
N ASP A 331 -66.45 21.96 30.27
CA ASP A 331 -67.70 22.19 29.52
C ASP A 331 -67.73 22.78 28.09
N GLY A 332 -68.49 22.08 27.22
CA GLY A 332 -69.53 22.75 26.42
C GLY A 332 -69.57 22.54 24.90
N PHE A 333 -70.34 21.52 24.48
CA PHE A 333 -71.30 21.51 23.36
C PHE A 333 -70.91 21.36 21.87
N GLU A 334 -71.84 20.65 21.22
CA GLU A 334 -72.01 20.15 19.85
C GLU A 334 -72.03 21.20 18.72
N ALA A 335 -71.69 20.79 17.49
CA ALA A 335 -72.62 20.83 16.34
C ALA A 335 -71.97 20.36 15.01
N GLU A 336 -72.78 19.64 14.23
CA GLU A 336 -72.58 19.13 12.88
C GLU A 336 -72.27 20.19 11.79
N GLY A 337 -71.68 19.78 10.66
CA GLY A 337 -71.62 20.62 9.46
C GLY A 337 -70.92 20.03 8.23
N LYS A 338 -71.68 19.25 7.46
CA LYS A 338 -71.61 18.92 6.01
C LYS A 338 -70.41 19.33 5.12
N LYS A 339 -69.95 18.32 4.36
CA LYS A 339 -69.62 18.30 2.90
C LYS A 339 -69.50 19.65 2.17
N ASP A 340 -68.38 19.83 1.47
CA ASP A 340 -68.48 19.99 0.01
C ASP A 340 -67.21 19.56 -0.75
N LYS A 341 -67.48 19.04 -1.95
CA LYS A 341 -66.59 18.44 -2.93
C LYS A 341 -66.28 19.49 -3.99
N LYS A 342 -65.02 19.67 -4.40
CA LYS A 342 -64.72 20.08 -5.78
C LYS A 342 -63.27 19.79 -6.17
N ASP A 343 -63.18 18.98 -7.21
CA ASP A 343 -62.02 18.65 -8.02
C ASP A 343 -61.37 19.92 -8.61
N TYR A 344 -60.05 19.89 -8.85
CA TYR A 344 -59.49 20.34 -10.13
C TYR A 344 -58.11 19.70 -10.36
N ASP A 345 -57.99 19.10 -11.53
CA ASP A 345 -56.86 18.40 -12.12
C ASP A 345 -55.68 19.31 -12.54
N ASN A 346 -54.52 18.66 -12.66
CA ASN A 346 -53.38 18.90 -13.59
C ASN A 346 -52.60 20.23 -13.45
N PHE A 347 -51.28 20.29 -13.63
CA PHE A 347 -50.34 19.57 -14.49
C PHE A 347 -48.96 19.51 -13.79
#